data_AF-A0A4P9WVW2-F1
#
_entry.id   AF-A0A4P9WVW2-F1
#
_cell.length_a   1.000
_cell.length_b   1.000
_cell.length_c   1.000
_cell.angle_alpha   90.00
_cell.angle_beta   90.00
_cell.angle_gamma   90.00
#
_symmetry.space_group_name_H-M   'P 1'
#
loop_
_entity.id
_entity.type
_entity.pdbx_description
1 polymer ?
#
loop_
_entity_poly.entity_id
_entity_poly.type
_entity_poly.pdbx_seq_one_letter_code
_entity_poly.pdbx_strand_id
1 'polypeptide(L)'
;FISHLVNRTRISSTTVLMGLLLLHRLKLRFPDSKGNEESPYRLLLSAFIVAAKTLYDDTYDNAAWVSISYGLFTTDEVNRMERELLQHLSWNITV
;
A
#
# COMPACT_ATOMS: atom_id res chain seq x y z
N PHE A 1 -12.18 3.36 6.07
CA PHE A 1 -10.96 2.61 5.67
C PHE A 1 -9.68 3.26 6.19
N ILE A 2 -9.28 4.44 5.70
CA ILE A 2 -7.97 5.06 6.02
C ILE A 2 -7.78 5.35 7.51
N SER A 3 -8.72 6.03 8.17
CA SER A 3 -8.66 6.32 9.61
C SER A 3 -8.54 5.04 10.46
N HIS A 4 -9.21 3.97 10.03
CA HIS A 4 -9.12 2.68 10.72
C HIS A 4 -7.76 2.00 10.52
N LEU A 5 -7.25 2.00 9.29
CA LEU A 5 -5.95 1.43 8.94
C LEU A 5 -4.85 2.12 9.74
N VAL A 6 -4.86 3.45 9.80
CA VAL A 6 -3.90 4.24 10.59
C VAL A 6 -4.01 3.96 12.09
N ASN A 7 -5.24 3.87 12.63
CA ASN A 7 -5.44 3.70 14.06
C ASN A 7 -5.13 2.28 14.57
N ARG A 8 -5.28 1.24 13.73
CA ARG A 8 -5.03 -0.17 14.12
C ARG A 8 -3.58 -0.60 13.99
N THR A 9 -2.89 -0.12 12.98
CA THR A 9 -1.55 -0.59 12.63
C THR A 9 -0.44 0.12 13.39
N ARG A 10 -0.78 1.16 14.19
CA ARG A 10 0.20 2.08 14.81
C ARG A 10 1.24 2.56 13.78
N ILE A 11 0.83 2.67 12.51
CA ILE A 11 1.71 3.11 11.43
C ILE A 11 2.26 4.47 11.80
N SER A 12 3.59 4.58 11.84
CA SER A 12 4.25 5.84 12.12
C SER A 12 3.93 6.87 11.02
N SER A 13 3.99 8.15 11.36
CA SER A 13 3.87 9.23 10.37
C SER A 13 4.83 9.04 9.18
N THR A 14 6.01 8.46 9.42
CA THR A 14 7.01 8.13 8.40
C THR A 14 6.47 7.17 7.35
N THR A 15 5.79 6.10 7.77
CA THR A 15 5.22 5.11 6.85
C THR A 15 4.03 5.65 6.08
N VAL A 16 3.21 6.51 6.69
CA VAL A 16 2.14 7.22 5.97
C VAL A 16 2.73 8.10 4.88
N LEU A 17 3.74 8.92 5.22
CA LEU A 17 4.43 9.80 4.28
C LEU A 17 5.07 9.00 3.15
N MET A 18 5.74 7.89 3.48
CA MET A 18 6.37 7.03 2.48
C MET A 18 5.33 6.42 1.53
N GLY A 19 4.22 5.89 2.04
CA GLY A 19 3.13 5.37 1.20
C GLY A 19 2.54 6.44 0.28
N LEU A 20 2.32 7.66 0.79
CA LEU A 20 1.84 8.78 -0.03
C LEU A 20 2.86 9.19 -1.11
N LEU A 21 4.16 9.16 -0.80
CA LEU A 21 5.22 9.45 -1.75
C LEU A 21 5.29 8.40 -2.87
N LEU A 22 5.12 7.12 -2.56
CA LEU A 22 5.01 6.05 -3.55
C LEU A 22 3.81 6.26 -4.48
N LEU A 23 2.64 6.61 -3.93
CA LEU A 23 1.46 6.94 -4.73
C LEU A 23 1.65 8.18 -5.59
N HIS A 24 2.33 9.20 -5.08
CA HIS A 24 2.67 10.39 -5.84
C HIS A 24 3.57 10.06 -7.03
N ARG A 25 4.61 9.23 -6.83
CA ARG A 25 5.48 8.72 -7.91
C ARG A 25 4.69 7.94 -8.95
N LEU A 26 3.77 7.08 -8.51
CA LEU A 26 2.88 6.34 -9.40
C LEU A 26 2.02 7.28 -10.26
N LYS A 27 1.43 8.31 -9.65
CA LYS A 27 0.60 9.29 -10.35
C LYS A 27 1.40 10.11 -11.37
N LEU A 28 2.64 10.47 -11.06
CA LEU A 28 3.53 11.15 -12.02
C LEU A 28 3.84 10.28 -13.24
N ARG A 29 3.94 8.95 -13.05
CA ARG A 29 4.19 8.01 -14.15
C ARG A 29 2.96 7.72 -14.99
N PHE A 30 1.78 7.74 -14.38
CA PHE A 30 0.49 7.45 -15.03
C PHE A 30 -0.54 8.57 -14.77
N PRO A 31 -0.35 9.78 -15.33
CA PRO A 31 -1.18 10.94 -15.03
C PRO A 31 -2.64 10.79 -15.46
N ASP A 32 -2.90 10.07 -16.55
CA ASP A 32 -4.24 9.86 -17.12
C ASP A 32 -4.96 8.62 -16.58
N SER A 33 -4.34 7.92 -15.62
CA SER A 33 -4.94 6.71 -15.04
C SER A 33 -6.21 7.06 -14.26
N LYS A 34 -7.32 6.41 -14.63
CA LYS A 34 -8.60 6.49 -13.92
C LYS A 34 -8.87 5.13 -13.30
N GLY A 35 -9.03 5.11 -11.98
CA GLY A 35 -9.45 3.92 -11.25
C GLY A 35 -10.97 3.79 -11.18
N ASN A 36 -11.43 2.60 -10.81
CA ASN A 36 -12.80 2.33 -10.42
C ASN A 36 -13.02 2.68 -8.94
N GLU A 37 -14.24 2.60 -8.43
CA GLU A 37 -14.59 2.97 -7.04
C GLU A 37 -13.75 2.25 -5.96
N GLU A 38 -13.29 1.03 -6.23
CA GLU A 38 -12.43 0.26 -5.32
C GLU A 38 -10.93 0.56 -5.44
N SER A 39 -10.51 1.20 -6.53
CA SER A 39 -9.09 1.41 -6.85
C SER A 39 -8.34 2.23 -5.79
N PRO A 40 -8.92 3.27 -5.16
CA PRO A 40 -8.24 4.02 -4.11
C PRO A 40 -7.86 3.15 -2.90
N TYR A 41 -8.73 2.23 -2.48
CA TYR A 41 -8.46 1.36 -1.34
C TYR A 41 -7.33 0.38 -1.64
N ARG A 42 -7.32 -0.18 -2.85
CA ARG A 42 -6.28 -1.10 -3.30
C ARG A 42 -4.91 -0.41 -3.37
N LEU A 43 -4.86 0.75 -4.02
CA LEU A 43 -3.64 1.54 -4.17
C LEU A 43 -3.08 1.97 -2.81
N LEU A 44 -3.94 2.47 -1.93
CA LEU A 44 -3.51 2.91 -0.61
C LEU A 44 -2.99 1.75 0.24
N LEU A 45 -3.69 0.61 0.24
CA LEU A 45 -3.26 -0.56 0.99
C LEU A 45 -1.92 -1.10 0.48
N SER A 46 -1.75 -1.26 -0.84
CA SER A 46 -0.49 -1.74 -1.41
C SER A 46 0.66 -0.76 -1.13
N ALA A 47 0.41 0.54 -1.20
CA ALA A 47 1.42 1.55 -0.87
C ALA A 47 1.86 1.48 0.59
N PHE A 48 0.94 1.24 1.52
CA PHE A 48 1.27 1.08 2.95
C PHE A 48 1.97 -0.23 3.26
N ILE A 49 1.60 -1.33 2.59
CA ILE A 49 2.30 -2.62 2.71
C ILE A 49 3.75 -2.47 2.26
N VAL A 50 3.96 -1.92 1.06
CA VAL A 50 5.31 -1.69 0.53
C VAL A 50 6.07 -0.76 1.46
N ALA A 51 5.52 0.40 1.81
CA ALA A 51 6.18 1.35 2.70
C ALA A 51 6.57 0.74 4.06
N ALA A 52 5.70 -0.06 4.68
CA ALA A 52 6.01 -0.71 5.94
C ALA A 52 7.19 -1.68 5.76
N LYS A 53 7.13 -2.56 4.76
CA LYS A 53 8.19 -3.54 4.44
C LYS A 53 9.51 -2.91 4.05
N THR A 54 9.52 -1.70 3.50
CA THR A 54 10.77 -0.98 3.19
C THR A 54 11.38 -0.30 4.41
N LEU A 55 10.56 0.10 5.39
CA LEU A 55 11.00 0.91 6.53
C LEU A 55 11.38 0.10 7.77
N TYR A 56 10.85 -1.12 7.90
CA TYR A 56 11.02 -1.93 9.11
C TYR A 56 11.43 -3.36 8.74
N ASP A 57 12.36 -3.92 9.53
CA ASP A 57 12.82 -5.30 9.35
C ASP A 57 11.78 -6.32 9.86
N ASP A 58 11.07 -5.99 10.95
CA ASP A 58 9.93 -6.74 11.46
C ASP A 58 8.61 -6.08 11.04
N THR A 59 7.94 -6.67 10.05
CA THR A 59 6.67 -6.17 9.52
C THR A 59 5.59 -7.22 9.48
N TYR A 60 4.34 -6.76 9.45
CA TYR A 60 3.17 -7.62 9.25
C TYR A 60 3.28 -8.35 7.92
N ASP A 61 3.01 -9.66 7.95
CA ASP A 61 2.84 -10.46 6.76
C ASP A 61 1.56 -10.09 6.01
N ASN A 62 1.43 -10.55 4.76
CA ASN A 62 0.27 -10.19 3.93
C ASN A 62 -1.04 -10.74 4.50
N ALA A 63 -1.01 -11.84 5.27
CA ALA A 63 -2.18 -12.37 5.96
C ALA A 63 -2.66 -11.45 7.10
N ALA A 64 -1.75 -10.85 7.86
CA ALA A 64 -2.09 -9.85 8.86
C ALA A 64 -2.68 -8.59 8.19
N TRP A 65 -2.14 -8.15 7.05
CA TRP A 65 -2.71 -7.03 6.29
C TRP A 65 -4.14 -7.30 5.80
N VAL A 66 -4.46 -8.53 5.43
CA VAL A 66 -5.85 -8.95 5.13
C VAL A 66 -6.75 -8.77 6.35
N SER A 67 -6.31 -9.23 7.52
CA SER A 67 -7.06 -9.08 8.77
C SER A 67 -7.30 -7.60 9.13
N ILE A 68 -6.28 -6.76 8.95
CA ILE A 68 -6.35 -5.30 9.15
C ILE A 68 -7.33 -4.63 8.17
N SER A 69 -7.44 -5.16 6.95
CA SER A 69 -8.35 -4.66 5.92
C SER A 69 -9.82 -5.09 6.12
N TYR A 70 -10.18 -5.66 7.27
CA TYR A 70 -11.51 -6.25 7.54
C TYR A 70 -11.91 -7.37 6.56
N GLY A 71 -10.94 -8.06 5.96
CA GLY A 71 -11.23 -9.08 4.95
C GLY A 71 -11.84 -8.50 3.67
N LEU A 72 -11.67 -7.19 3.41
CA LEU A 72 -12.05 -6.58 2.12
C LEU A 72 -11.29 -7.19 0.94
N PHE A 73 -10.11 -7.74 1.21
CA PHE A 73 -9.26 -8.41 0.23
C PHE A 73 -8.85 -9.78 0.74
N THR A 74 -8.69 -10.72 -0.18
CA THR A 74 -8.05 -12.01 0.08
C THR A 74 -6.52 -11.87 0.09
N THR A 75 -5.82 -12.86 0.67
CA THR A 75 -4.34 -12.87 0.67
C THR A 75 -3.77 -12.84 -0.75
N ASP A 76 -4.41 -13.52 -1.69
CA ASP A 76 -4.00 -13.53 -3.09
C ASP A 76 -4.17 -12.17 -3.76
N GLU A 77 -5.24 -11.44 -3.45
CA GLU A 77 -5.43 -10.08 -3.93
C GLU A 77 -4.38 -9.13 -3.34
N VAL A 78 -4.11 -9.22 -2.03
CA VAL A 78 -3.08 -8.41 -1.38
C VAL A 78 -1.70 -8.70 -1.98
N ASN A 79 -1.36 -9.96 -2.19
CA ASN A 79 -0.13 -10.38 -2.85
C ASN A 79 -0.03 -9.79 -4.28
N ARG A 80 -1.12 -9.85 -5.05
CA ARG A 80 -1.17 -9.30 -6.40
C ARG A 80 -1.00 -7.79 -6.39
N MET A 81 -1.74 -7.09 -5.53
CA MET A 81 -1.69 -5.63 -5.40
C MET A 81 -0.29 -5.12 -5.01
N GLU A 82 0.40 -5.82 -4.12
CA GLU A 82 1.79 -5.51 -3.75
C GLU A 82 2.73 -5.64 -4.96
N ARG A 83 2.66 -6.78 -5.67
CA ARG A 83 3.52 -7.04 -6.84
C ARG A 83 3.26 -6.04 -7.97
N GLU A 84 1.99 -5.75 -8.27
CA GLU A 84 1.60 -4.77 -9.28
C GLU A 84 2.16 -3.38 -8.96
N LEU A 85 2.07 -2.94 -7.70
CA LEU A 85 2.62 -1.64 -7.30
C LEU A 85 4.14 -1.59 -7.50
N LEU A 86 4.86 -2.63 -7.07
CA LEU A 86 6.31 -2.74 -7.25
C LEU A 86 6.71 -2.71 -8.73
N GLN A 87 5.97 -3.42 -9.58
CA GLN A 87 6.19 -3.43 -11.03
C GLN A 87 5.93 -2.05 -11.64
N HIS A 88 4.83 -1.38 -11.29
CA HIS A 88 4.51 -0.05 -11.77
C HIS A 88 5.51 1.01 -11.32
N LEU A 89 6.16 0.83 -10.17
CA LEU A 89 7.25 1.67 -9.69
C LEU A 89 8.63 1.25 -10.21
N SER A 90 8.72 0.18 -11.02
CA SER A 90 9.97 -0.42 -11.46
C SER A 90 10.95 -0.66 -10.30
N TRP A 91 10.42 -1.12 -9.16
CA TRP A 91 11.18 -1.37 -7.93
C TRP A 91 11.87 -0.13 -7.32
N ASN A 92 11.56 1.08 -7.80
CA ASN A 92 12.08 2.33 -7.24
C ASN A 92 11.27 2.75 -6.00
N ILE A 93 11.54 2.06 -4.89
CA ILE A 93 10.89 2.24 -3.60
C ILE A 93 11.81 2.83 -2.53
N THR A 94 13.01 3.27 -2.91
CA THR A 94 13.94 3.97 -2.01
C THR A 94 13.57 5.45 -1.94
N VAL A 95 13.67 6.04 -0.75
CA VAL A 95 13.58 7.49 -0.53
C VAL A 95 14.90 8.13 -0.90
#